data_AF-R9JSB0-F1
#
_entry.id   AF-R9JSB0-F1
#
_cell.length_a   1.000
_cell.length_b   1.000
_cell.length_c   1.000
_cell.angle_alpha   90.00
_cell.angle_beta   90.00
_cell.angle_gamma   90.00
#
_symmetry.space_group_name_H-M   'P 1'
#
loop_
_entity.id
_entity.type
_entity.pdbx_description
1 polymer ?
#
loop_
_entity_poly.entity_id
_entity_poly.type
_entity_poly.pdbx_seq_one_letter_code
_entity_poly.pdbx_strand_id
1 'polypeptide(L)'
;RKTLIQQLREGDEKAMCSSFGQLLDKEKAEGRAEGKAEGRAKERAEAVIELLEEIGEPSRQLREYIMEQTELEILRRWHRAAAKAESIEDFEQAVGLAPII
;
A
#
# COMPACT_ATOMS: atom_id res chain seq x y z
N ARG A 1 -35.47 35.72 39.47
CA ARG A 1 -35.78 35.84 38.02
C ARG A 1 -34.45 36.04 37.28
N LYS A 2 -33.76 34.95 36.94
CA LYS A 2 -32.56 35.00 36.09
C LYS A 2 -33.04 35.04 34.63
N THR A 3 -32.50 35.97 33.84
CA THR A 3 -32.96 36.33 32.50
C THR A 3 -32.67 35.22 31.50
N LEU A 4 -33.66 34.98 30.63
CA LEU A 4 -33.71 33.98 29.55
C LEU A 4 -32.48 33.98 28.62
N ILE A 5 -31.74 35.10 28.61
CA ILE A 5 -30.53 35.32 27.80
C ILE A 5 -29.36 34.42 28.24
N GLN A 6 -29.34 33.97 29.51
CA GLN A 6 -28.24 33.12 29.99
C GLN A 6 -28.31 31.67 29.49
N GLN A 7 -29.49 31.16 29.11
CA GLN A 7 -29.66 29.77 28.67
C GLN A 7 -29.28 29.53 27.20
N LEU A 8 -29.32 30.58 26.37
CA LEU A 8 -29.00 30.47 24.94
C LEU A 8 -27.50 30.44 24.64
N ARG A 9 -26.63 30.69 25.64
CA ARG A 9 -25.17 30.61 25.45
C ARG A 9 -24.58 29.25 25.81
N GLU A 10 -25.29 28.41 26.58
CA GLU A 10 -24.81 27.06 26.95
C GLU A 10 -25.23 25.96 25.96
N GLY A 11 -26.05 26.28 24.95
CA GLY A 11 -26.72 25.30 24.11
C GLY A 11 -26.02 24.86 22.82
N ASP A 12 -25.17 25.68 22.19
CA ASP A 12 -24.96 25.53 20.73
C ASP A 12 -23.51 25.52 20.22
N GLU A 13 -22.51 25.36 21.09
CA GLU A 13 -21.11 25.22 20.62
C GLU A 13 -20.61 23.76 20.56
N LYS A 14 -21.26 22.83 21.27
CA LYS A 14 -20.82 21.41 21.31
C LYS A 14 -21.40 20.53 20.21
N ALA A 15 -22.53 20.90 19.61
CA ALA A 15 -23.18 20.07 18.58
C ALA A 15 -22.57 20.28 17.19
N MET A 16 -22.18 21.51 16.83
CA MET A 16 -21.60 21.79 15.50
C MET A 16 -20.19 21.22 15.29
N CYS A 17 -19.40 21.03 16.37
CA CYS A 17 -18.07 20.42 16.26
C CYS A 17 -18.07 18.90 16.07
N SER A 18 -19.20 18.21 16.28
CA SER A 18 -19.21 16.75 16.21
C SER A 18 -19.38 16.20 14.80
N SER A 19 -20.15 16.86 13.94
CA SER A 19 -20.41 16.35 12.58
C SER A 19 -19.26 16.59 11.60
N PHE A 20 -18.49 17.69 11.73
CA PHE A 20 -17.36 17.95 10.84
C PHE A 20 -16.07 17.24 11.29
N GLY A 21 -15.85 17.10 12.61
CA GLY A 21 -14.72 16.34 13.15
C GLY A 21 -14.77 14.85 12.77
N GLN A 22 -15.94 14.22 12.87
CA GLN A 22 -16.12 12.80 12.51
C GLN A 22 -15.96 12.52 11.01
N LEU A 23 -16.15 13.52 10.15
CA LEU A 23 -15.94 13.40 8.69
C LEU A 23 -14.45 13.45 8.34
N LEU A 24 -13.68 14.34 8.99
CA LEU A 24 -12.24 14.49 8.76
C LEU A 24 -11.40 13.32 9.28
N ASP A 25 -11.83 12.66 10.36
CA ASP A 25 -11.11 11.52 10.93
C ASP A 25 -11.27 10.23 10.09
N LYS A 26 -12.40 10.06 9.40
CA LYS A 26 -12.60 8.92 8.48
C LYS A 26 -11.73 9.05 7.23
N GLU A 27 -11.70 10.22 6.59
CA GLU A 27 -10.87 10.46 5.39
C GLU A 27 -9.36 10.31 5.68
N LYS A 28 -8.88 10.75 6.84
CA LYS A 28 -7.46 10.62 7.23
C LYS A 28 -7.03 9.20 7.57
N ALA A 29 -7.96 8.34 8.00
CA ALA A 29 -7.69 6.95 8.30
C ALA A 29 -7.60 6.11 7.02
N GLU A 30 -8.51 6.33 6.07
CA GLU A 30 -8.48 5.68 4.75
C GLU A 30 -7.27 6.13 3.92
N GLY A 31 -6.99 7.44 3.82
CA GLY A 31 -5.83 7.93 3.07
C GLY A 31 -4.46 7.51 3.63
N ARG A 32 -4.35 7.25 4.94
CA ARG A 32 -3.12 6.67 5.55
C ARG A 32 -3.00 5.18 5.34
N ALA A 33 -4.11 4.45 5.25
CA ALA A 33 -4.09 3.02 4.99
C ALA A 33 -3.71 2.77 3.52
N GLU A 34 -4.29 3.51 2.60
CA GLU A 34 -4.07 3.39 1.15
C GLU A 34 -2.65 3.80 0.75
N GLY A 35 -2.18 5.00 1.17
CA GLY A 35 -0.81 5.45 0.88
C GLY A 35 0.29 4.61 1.53
N LYS A 36 0.00 3.92 2.65
CA LYS A 36 0.92 2.98 3.29
C LYS A 36 0.89 1.60 2.63
N ALA A 37 -0.21 1.23 1.98
CA ALA A 37 -0.30 -0.01 1.21
C ALA A 37 0.44 0.14 -0.13
N GLU A 38 0.20 1.23 -0.88
CA GLU A 38 0.90 1.53 -2.13
C GLU A 38 2.41 1.69 -1.92
N GLY A 39 2.81 2.45 -0.89
CA GLY A 39 4.23 2.62 -0.57
C GLY A 39 4.91 1.30 -0.20
N ARG A 40 4.21 0.39 0.47
CA ARG A 40 4.74 -0.95 0.78
C ARG A 40 4.81 -1.86 -0.44
N ALA A 41 3.87 -1.75 -1.37
CA ALA A 41 3.91 -2.54 -2.60
C ALA A 41 5.12 -2.15 -3.44
N LYS A 42 5.34 -0.85 -3.62
CA LYS A 42 6.50 -0.33 -4.34
C LYS A 42 7.83 -0.74 -3.69
N GLU A 43 7.98 -0.54 -2.38
CA GLU A 43 9.18 -0.97 -1.63
C GLU A 43 9.44 -2.48 -1.80
N ARG A 44 8.38 -3.30 -1.77
CA ARG A 44 8.51 -4.74 -1.94
C ARG A 44 8.93 -5.12 -3.36
N ALA A 45 8.35 -4.45 -4.35
CA ALA A 45 8.70 -4.64 -5.76
C ALA A 45 10.17 -4.27 -6.02
N GLU A 46 10.64 -3.16 -5.44
CA GLU A 46 12.05 -2.76 -5.50
C GLU A 46 12.95 -3.84 -4.88
N ALA A 47 12.58 -4.37 -3.71
CA ALA A 47 13.34 -5.45 -3.06
C ALA A 47 13.36 -6.77 -3.88
N VAL A 48 12.30 -7.07 -4.64
CA VAL A 48 12.33 -8.22 -5.58
C VAL A 48 13.34 -7.96 -6.69
N ILE A 49 13.29 -6.78 -7.31
CA ILE A 49 14.20 -6.43 -8.41
C ILE A 49 15.66 -6.44 -7.93
N GLU A 50 15.96 -5.90 -6.75
CA GLU A 50 17.31 -5.92 -6.18
C GLU A 50 17.85 -7.34 -6.03
N LEU A 51 17.03 -8.28 -5.52
CA LEU A 51 17.42 -9.69 -5.42
C LEU A 51 17.65 -10.34 -6.78
N LEU A 52 16.82 -10.00 -7.77
CA LEU A 52 17.00 -10.48 -9.14
C LEU A 52 18.30 -9.94 -9.75
N GLU A 53 18.65 -8.69 -9.47
CA GLU A 53 19.89 -8.05 -9.92
C GLU A 53 21.17 -8.70 -9.33
N GLU A 54 21.07 -9.34 -8.17
CA GLU A 54 22.18 -10.10 -7.57
C GLU A 54 22.47 -11.40 -8.33
N ILE A 55 21.45 -12.05 -8.90
CA ILE A 55 21.56 -13.33 -9.60
C ILE A 55 21.61 -13.20 -11.14
N GLY A 56 21.23 -12.04 -11.70
CA GLY A 56 21.27 -11.77 -13.14
C GLY A 56 20.71 -10.39 -13.49
N GLU A 57 20.61 -10.06 -14.78
CA GLU A 57 20.00 -8.79 -15.20
C GLU A 57 18.53 -9.04 -15.62
N PRO A 58 17.53 -8.69 -14.80
CA PRO A 58 16.13 -8.85 -15.17
C PRO A 58 15.80 -7.95 -16.36
N SER A 59 15.02 -8.48 -17.31
CA SER A 59 14.59 -7.71 -18.48
C SER A 59 13.79 -6.47 -18.07
N ARG A 60 13.83 -5.42 -18.90
CA ARG A 60 13.05 -4.20 -18.64
C ARG A 60 11.55 -4.49 -18.45
N GLN A 61 11.01 -5.41 -19.25
CA GLN A 61 9.61 -5.83 -19.18
C GLN A 61 9.30 -6.50 -17.83
N LEU A 62 10.20 -7.36 -17.34
CA LEU A 62 10.04 -8.00 -16.04
C LEU A 62 10.09 -6.98 -14.90
N ARG A 63 11.01 -6.01 -14.96
CA ARG A 63 11.10 -4.91 -13.98
C ARG A 63 9.84 -4.06 -13.96
N GLU A 64 9.32 -3.68 -15.13
CA GLU A 64 8.06 -2.94 -15.25
C GLU A 64 6.88 -3.76 -14.69
N TYR A 65 6.78 -5.05 -15.06
CA TYR A 65 5.74 -5.95 -14.54
C TYR A 65 5.79 -6.12 -13.02
N ILE A 66 6.99 -6.17 -12.43
CA ILE A 66 7.14 -6.24 -10.97
C ILE A 66 6.75 -4.92 -10.30
N MET A 67 7.15 -3.78 -10.88
CA MET A 67 6.83 -2.44 -10.37
C MET A 67 5.34 -2.11 -10.45
N GLU A 68 4.61 -2.61 -11.45
CA GLU A 68 3.18 -2.40 -11.61
C GLU A 68 2.32 -3.26 -10.67
N GLN A 69 2.93 -4.26 -10.00
CA GLN A 69 2.21 -5.13 -9.10
C GLN A 69 1.85 -4.41 -7.79
N THR A 70 0.56 -4.40 -7.45
CA THR A 70 0.03 -3.79 -6.23
C THR A 70 -0.35 -4.82 -5.17
N GLU A 71 -0.48 -6.09 -5.57
CA GLU A 71 -0.80 -7.20 -4.68
C GLU A 71 0.39 -7.58 -3.80
N LEU A 72 0.36 -7.15 -2.53
CA LEU A 72 1.41 -7.42 -1.54
C LEU A 72 1.68 -8.91 -1.33
N GLU A 73 0.65 -9.76 -1.45
CA GLU A 73 0.82 -11.21 -1.32
C GLU A 73 1.61 -11.81 -2.48
N ILE A 74 1.37 -11.32 -3.71
CA ILE A 74 2.11 -11.71 -4.91
C ILE A 74 3.56 -11.27 -4.76
N LEU A 75 3.80 -10.00 -4.44
CA LEU A 75 5.14 -9.45 -4.21
C LEU A 75 5.89 -10.18 -3.10
N ARG A 76 5.20 -10.61 -2.03
CA ARG A 76 5.81 -11.41 -0.97
C ARG A 76 6.24 -12.80 -1.45
N ARG A 77 5.44 -13.45 -2.32
CA ARG A 77 5.82 -14.73 -2.94
C ARG A 77 7.00 -14.53 -3.88
N TRP A 78 6.98 -13.49 -4.70
CA TRP A 78 8.06 -13.16 -5.62
C TRP A 78 9.36 -12.85 -4.89
N HIS A 79 9.34 -12.06 -3.81
CA HIS A 79 10.52 -11.82 -2.99
C HIS A 79 11.12 -13.12 -2.43
N ARG A 80 10.29 -14.09 -2.01
CA ARG A 80 10.78 -15.39 -1.53
C ARG A 80 11.30 -16.27 -2.66
N ALA A 81 10.71 -16.16 -3.85
CA ALA A 81 11.17 -16.86 -5.04
C ALA A 81 12.51 -16.30 -5.52
N ALA A 82 12.64 -14.97 -5.63
CA ALA A 82 13.88 -14.29 -6.02
C ALA A 82 15.03 -14.63 -5.06
N ALA A 83 14.78 -14.62 -3.75
CA ALA A 83 15.80 -15.02 -2.74
C ALA A 83 16.24 -16.50 -2.81
N LYS A 84 15.51 -17.35 -3.54
CA LYS A 84 15.82 -18.77 -3.73
C LYS A 84 16.23 -19.12 -5.15
N ALA A 85 16.01 -18.20 -6.09
CA ALA A 85 16.31 -18.41 -7.48
C ALA A 85 17.83 -18.30 -7.68
N GLU A 86 18.37 -19.17 -8.52
CA GLU A 86 19.79 -19.14 -8.89
C GLU A 86 19.99 -18.39 -10.22
N SER A 87 18.89 -18.12 -10.94
CA SER A 87 18.85 -17.37 -12.21
C SER A 87 17.51 -16.66 -12.40
N ILE A 88 17.46 -15.71 -13.35
CA ILE A 88 16.21 -15.02 -13.71
C ILE A 88 15.17 -16.02 -14.26
N GLU A 89 15.61 -17.00 -15.07
CA GLU A 89 14.74 -18.05 -15.60
C GLU A 89 14.14 -18.92 -14.49
N ASP A 90 14.94 -19.31 -13.48
CA ASP A 90 14.44 -20.06 -12.31
C ASP A 90 13.38 -19.26 -11.54
N PHE A 91 13.58 -17.95 -11.40
CA PHE A 91 12.59 -17.07 -10.78
C PHE A 91 11.30 -17.08 -11.58
N GLU A 92 11.37 -16.81 -12.90
CA GLU A 92 10.20 -16.76 -13.78
C GLU A 92 9.43 -18.08 -13.78
N GLN A 93 10.14 -19.22 -13.74
CA GLN A 93 9.53 -20.53 -13.60
C GLN A 93 8.88 -20.73 -12.22
N ALA A 94 9.54 -20.33 -11.13
CA ALA A 94 9.02 -20.43 -9.77
C ALA A 94 7.76 -19.59 -9.53
N VAL A 95 7.65 -18.45 -10.21
CA VAL A 95 6.49 -17.56 -10.10
C VAL A 95 5.43 -17.77 -11.19
N GLY A 96 5.67 -18.70 -12.12
CA GLY A 96 4.73 -19.03 -13.20
C GLY A 96 4.64 -17.97 -14.30
N LEU A 97 5.69 -17.15 -14.46
CA LEU A 97 5.84 -16.19 -15.56
C LEU A 97 6.46 -16.81 -16.81
N ALA A 98 7.11 -17.98 -16.68
CA ALA A 98 7.58 -18.73 -17.83
C ALA A 98 6.38 -19.16 -18.71
N PRO A 99 6.45 -18.94 -20.04
CA PRO A 99 5.40 -19.41 -20.93
C PRO A 99 5.29 -20.93 -20.84
N ILE A 100 4.07 -21.43 -20.67
CA ILE A 100 3.78 -22.87 -20.79
C ILE A 100 4.08 -23.23 -22.25
N ILE A 101 5.18 -23.93 -22.47
CA ILE A 101 5.61 -24.46 -23.78
C ILE A 101 4.77 -25.68 -24.15
#